data_AF-A0A142BVU1-F1
#
_entry.id   AF-A0A142BVU1-F1
#
_cell.length_a   1.000
_cell.length_b   1.000
_cell.length_c   1.000
_cell.angle_alpha   90.00
_cell.angle_beta   90.00
_cell.angle_gamma   90.00
#
_symmetry.space_group_name_H-M   'P 1'
#
loop_
_entity.id
_entity.type
_entity.pdbx_description
1 polymer ?
#
loop_
_entity_poly.entity_id
_entity_poly.type
_entity_poly.pdbx_seq_one_letter_code
_entity_poly.pdbx_strand_id
1 'polypeptide(L)'
;MMNTADRSLAMLDYALRRRFAFFDIRPGFDSDGFGAYADNLDSRQFDALIATVKALNAEIAEDETLGEGFCIGHSYFCNIPNGKADSARLSTIVNYELVPLLREYWYDEPGKVKEWTQRLRAAVS
;
A
#
# COMPACT_ATOMS: atom_id res chain seq x y z
N MET A 1 16.73 7.63 5.80
CA MET A 1 15.62 7.08 4.99
C MET A 1 14.73 8.25 4.61
N MET A 2 14.42 8.43 3.33
CA MET A 2 13.58 9.53 2.83
C MET A 2 12.22 8.98 2.47
N ASN A 3 11.14 9.66 2.88
CA ASN A 3 9.79 9.32 2.44
C ASN A 3 9.54 9.97 1.07
N THR A 4 9.31 9.15 0.04
CA THR A 4 9.13 9.61 -1.34
C THR A 4 7.71 10.08 -1.66
N ALA A 5 6.71 9.77 -0.81
CA ALA A 5 5.37 10.33 -0.90
C ALA A 5 5.33 11.81 -0.46
N ASP A 6 6.26 12.22 0.41
CA ASP A 6 6.33 13.60 0.90
C ASP A 6 7.09 14.51 -0.10
N ARG A 7 6.32 15.17 -0.95
CA ARG A 7 6.85 16.11 -1.95
C ARG A 7 7.40 17.41 -1.34
N SER A 8 7.10 17.74 -0.09
CA SER A 8 7.66 18.94 0.56
C SER A 8 9.18 18.83 0.74
N LEU A 9 9.69 17.60 0.83
CA LEU A 9 11.12 17.32 0.98
C LEU A 9 11.89 17.39 -0.35
N ALA A 10 11.21 17.40 -1.50
CA ALA A 10 11.86 17.41 -2.82
C ALA A 10 12.69 18.69 -3.06
N MET A 11 12.29 19.82 -2.48
CA MET A 11 12.97 21.12 -2.59
C MET A 11 14.23 21.21 -1.72
N LEU A 12 14.29 20.49 -0.59
CA LEU A 12 15.46 20.43 0.30
C LEU A 12 16.61 19.59 -0.27
N ASP A 13 16.36 18.89 -1.37
CA ASP A 13 17.06 17.66 -1.71
C ASP A 13 18.27 17.88 -2.64
N TYR A 14 18.35 18.97 -3.41
CA TYR A 14 19.36 19.07 -4.47
C TYR A 14 20.82 18.99 -3.95
N ALA A 15 21.10 19.58 -2.79
CA ALA A 15 22.43 19.51 -2.17
C ALA A 15 22.75 18.12 -1.58
N LEU A 16 21.73 17.44 -1.04
CA LEU A 16 21.86 16.08 -0.50
C LEU A 16 21.99 15.06 -1.63
N ARG A 17 21.25 15.23 -2.73
CA ARG A 17 21.29 14.36 -3.92
C ARG A 17 22.67 14.17 -4.52
N ARG A 18 23.56 15.16 -4.37
CA ARG A 18 24.94 15.10 -4.85
C ARG A 18 25.90 14.36 -3.92
N ARG A 19 25.50 14.09 -2.68
CA ARG A 19 26.38 13.53 -1.62
C ARG A 19 26.00 12.11 -1.21
N PHE A 20 24.81 11.65 -1.58
CA PHE A 20 24.31 10.32 -1.25
C PHE A 20 23.99 9.54 -2.51
N ALA A 21 24.20 8.23 -2.47
CA ALA A 21 23.61 7.30 -3.43
C ALA A 21 22.15 7.05 -3.03
N PHE A 22 21.27 6.99 -4.03
CA PHE A 22 19.84 6.75 -3.83
C PHE A 22 19.52 5.32 -4.26
N PHE A 23 18.88 4.59 -3.37
CA PHE A 23 18.39 3.25 -3.61
C PHE A 23 16.90 3.23 -3.31
N ASP A 24 16.10 2.92 -4.34
CA ASP A 24 14.66 2.88 -4.20
C ASP A 24 14.23 1.59 -3.50
N ILE A 25 13.48 1.74 -2.41
CA ILE A 25 12.90 0.63 -1.68
C ILE A 25 11.41 0.58 -2.04
N ARG A 26 11.03 -0.44 -2.79
CA ARG A 26 9.63 -0.70 -3.18
C ARG A 26 8.87 -1.47 -2.09
N PRO A 27 7.53 -1.42 -2.08
CA PRO A 27 6.74 -2.29 -1.22
C PRO A 27 7.10 -3.78 -1.42
N GLY A 28 7.64 -4.42 -0.39
CA GLY A 28 8.14 -5.79 -0.42
C GLY A 28 7.08 -6.89 -0.42
N PHE A 29 5.95 -6.73 -1.11
CA PHE A 29 4.92 -7.77 -1.23
C PHE A 29 5.42 -9.05 -1.91
N ASP A 30 6.45 -8.93 -2.75
CA ASP A 30 7.09 -10.05 -3.47
C ASP A 30 8.40 -10.51 -2.80
N SER A 31 8.68 -10.06 -1.57
CA SER A 31 9.86 -10.51 -0.83
C SER A 31 9.62 -11.90 -0.22
N ASP A 32 10.67 -12.73 -0.19
CA ASP A 32 10.60 -14.07 0.42
C ASP A 32 10.09 -14.03 1.87
N GLY A 33 10.50 -13.02 2.63
CA GLY A 33 10.06 -12.83 4.02
C GLY A 33 8.57 -12.51 4.15
N PHE A 34 8.04 -11.69 3.24
CA PHE A 34 6.61 -11.40 3.21
C PHE A 34 5.79 -12.60 2.70
N GLY A 35 6.29 -13.33 1.72
CA GLY A 35 5.67 -14.57 1.23
C GLY A 35 5.54 -15.62 2.34
N ALA A 36 6.64 -15.91 3.04
CA ALA A 36 6.62 -16.83 4.18
C ALA A 36 5.69 -16.33 5.31
N TYR A 37 5.62 -15.02 5.53
CA TYR A 37 4.67 -14.43 6.49
C TYR A 37 3.21 -14.68 6.08
N ALA A 38 2.87 -14.41 4.81
CA ALA A 38 1.54 -14.65 4.26
C ALA A 38 1.14 -16.13 4.36
N ASP A 39 2.04 -17.03 3.98
CA ASP A 39 1.82 -18.48 4.05
C ASP A 39 1.52 -18.94 5.49
N ASN A 40 2.19 -18.35 6.50
CA ASN A 40 1.94 -18.66 7.91
C ASN A 40 0.59 -18.13 8.43
N LEU A 41 -0.04 -17.18 7.75
CA LEU A 41 -1.39 -16.69 8.09
C LEU A 41 -2.48 -17.64 7.60
N ASP A 42 -2.21 -18.44 6.56
CA ASP A 42 -3.13 -19.41 5.93
C ASP A 42 -4.55 -18.84 5.73
N SER A 43 -4.63 -17.65 5.11
CA SER A 43 -5.89 -16.92 4.93
C SER A 43 -6.11 -16.50 3.49
N ARG A 44 -7.08 -17.14 2.84
CA ARG A 44 -7.49 -16.81 1.46
C ARG A 44 -7.95 -15.36 1.30
N GLN A 45 -8.58 -14.79 2.32
CA GLN A 45 -9.00 -13.39 2.31
C GLN A 45 -7.79 -12.45 2.39
N PHE A 46 -6.77 -12.82 3.16
CA PHE A 46 -5.51 -12.08 3.19
C PHE A 46 -4.84 -12.10 1.81
N ASP A 47 -4.72 -13.28 1.19
CA ASP A 47 -4.12 -13.42 -0.15
C ASP A 47 -4.87 -12.60 -1.21
N ALA A 48 -6.21 -12.66 -1.18
CA ALA A 48 -7.07 -11.88 -2.07
C ALA A 48 -6.88 -10.37 -1.85
N LEU A 49 -6.76 -9.94 -0.59
CA LEU A 49 -6.49 -8.55 -0.26
C LEU A 49 -5.11 -8.10 -0.76
N ILE A 50 -4.05 -8.90 -0.56
CA ILE A 50 -2.71 -8.58 -1.06
C ILE A 50 -2.70 -8.50 -2.58
N ALA A 51 -3.34 -9.44 -3.28
CA ALA A 51 -3.47 -9.37 -4.74
C ALA A 51 -4.18 -8.07 -5.20
N THR A 52 -5.21 -7.66 -4.47
CA THR A 52 -5.96 -6.42 -4.75
C THR A 52 -5.10 -5.18 -4.49
N VAL A 53 -4.32 -5.17 -3.41
CA VAL A 53 -3.38 -4.07 -3.06
C VAL A 53 -2.26 -3.97 -4.09
N LYS A 54 -1.75 -5.09 -4.61
CA LYS A 54 -0.76 -5.07 -5.70
C LYS A 54 -1.34 -4.45 -6.97
N ALA A 55 -2.58 -4.78 -7.33
CA ALA A 55 -3.27 -4.16 -8.45
C ALA A 55 -3.51 -2.66 -8.23
N LEU A 56 -3.89 -2.26 -7.02
CA LEU A 56 -4.03 -0.86 -6.62
C LEU A 56 -2.70 -0.11 -6.70
N ASN A 57 -1.59 -0.73 -6.30
CA ASN A 57 -0.26 -0.13 -6.43
C ASN A 57 0.17 0.06 -7.88
N ALA A 58 -0.23 -0.82 -8.79
CA ALA A 58 0.01 -0.61 -10.22
C ALA A 58 -0.74 0.65 -10.72
N GLU A 59 -2.02 0.81 -10.35
CA GLU A 59 -2.78 2.02 -10.67
C GLU A 59 -2.15 3.29 -10.08
N ILE A 60 -1.75 3.27 -8.81
CA ILE A 60 -1.10 4.41 -8.15
C ILE A 60 0.23 4.76 -8.84
N ALA A 61 1.01 3.76 -9.25
CA ALA A 61 2.29 3.96 -9.92
C ALA A 61 2.14 4.60 -11.31
N GLU A 62 1.05 4.27 -12.02
CA GLU A 62 0.75 4.80 -13.36
C GLU A 62 0.00 6.15 -13.31
N ASP A 63 -0.52 6.54 -12.16
CA ASP A 63 -1.24 7.81 -11.98
C ASP A 63 -0.31 9.02 -12.14
N GLU A 64 -0.69 9.94 -13.03
CA GLU A 64 0.09 11.14 -13.39
C GLU A 64 0.35 12.07 -12.18
N THR A 65 -0.52 12.04 -11.17
CA THR A 65 -0.46 12.93 -10.01
C THR A 65 0.23 12.31 -8.81
N LEU A 66 0.38 10.98 -8.75
CA LEU A 66 0.95 10.24 -7.62
C LEU A 66 2.34 9.66 -7.95
N GLY A 67 2.38 8.58 -8.75
CA GLY A 67 3.57 7.82 -9.11
C GLY A 67 4.04 6.82 -8.05
N GLU A 68 5.15 6.11 -8.34
CA GLU A 68 5.66 4.98 -7.52
C GLU A 68 5.89 5.32 -6.03
N GLY A 69 6.19 6.58 -5.70
CA GLY A 69 6.42 7.01 -4.32
C GLY A 69 5.19 6.95 -3.41
N PHE A 70 3.99 6.85 -3.99
CA PHE A 70 2.72 6.76 -3.28
C PHE A 70 2.20 5.33 -3.16
N CYS A 71 2.92 4.33 -3.70
CA CYS A 71 2.49 2.94 -3.56
C CYS A 71 2.36 2.56 -2.07
N ILE A 72 1.27 1.88 -1.76
CA ILE A 72 0.93 1.42 -0.42
C ILE A 72 1.98 0.40 0.04
N GLY A 73 2.55 0.65 1.21
CA GLY A 73 3.56 -0.23 1.83
C GLY A 73 2.97 -1.52 2.40
N HIS A 74 3.81 -2.56 2.49
CA HIS A 74 3.44 -3.84 3.11
C HIS A 74 3.32 -3.77 4.64
N SER A 75 3.74 -2.66 5.27
CA SER A 75 3.73 -2.47 6.73
C SER A 75 2.33 -2.55 7.35
N TYR A 76 1.28 -2.12 6.63
CA TYR A 76 -0.12 -2.24 7.06
C TYR A 76 -0.52 -3.70 7.36
N PHE A 77 0.17 -4.65 6.73
CA PHE A 77 -0.19 -6.07 6.77
C PHE A 77 0.72 -6.89 7.69
N CYS A 78 1.84 -6.32 8.17
CA CYS A 78 2.86 -7.08 8.91
C CYS A 78 2.56 -7.27 10.41
N ASN A 79 1.45 -6.74 10.92
CA ASN A 79 1.09 -6.82 12.35
C ASN A 79 -0.15 -7.68 12.60
N ILE A 80 -0.37 -8.71 11.77
CA ILE A 80 -1.41 -9.71 11.96
C ILE A 80 -0.79 -10.95 12.63
N PRO A 81 -1.24 -11.33 13.83
CA PRO A 81 -0.78 -12.57 14.46
C PRO A 81 -1.23 -13.80 13.69
N ASN A 82 -0.43 -14.87 13.75
CA ASN A 82 -0.74 -16.16 13.11
C ASN A 82 -2.15 -16.64 13.50
N GLY A 83 -2.92 -17.08 12.49
CA GLY A 83 -4.30 -17.55 12.67
C GLY A 83 -5.31 -16.45 13.04
N LYS A 84 -4.94 -15.16 12.97
CA LYS A 84 -5.83 -14.02 13.27
C LYS A 84 -6.05 -13.08 12.09
N ALA A 85 -5.83 -13.57 10.87
CA ALA A 85 -6.18 -12.86 9.64
C ALA A 85 -7.67 -13.07 9.30
N ASP A 86 -8.55 -12.71 10.24
CA ASP A 86 -9.99 -12.80 10.06
C ASP A 86 -10.54 -11.60 9.25
N SER A 87 -11.71 -11.81 8.64
CA SER A 87 -12.40 -10.80 7.84
C SER A 87 -12.59 -9.48 8.60
N ALA A 88 -12.84 -9.52 9.91
CA ALA A 88 -13.04 -8.33 10.72
C ALA A 88 -11.77 -7.47 10.79
N ARG A 89 -10.61 -8.08 11.07
CA ARG A 89 -9.32 -7.40 11.14
C ARG A 89 -8.89 -6.87 9.78
N LEU A 90 -9.06 -7.66 8.72
CA LEU A 90 -8.75 -7.22 7.36
C LEU A 90 -9.67 -6.06 6.93
N SER A 91 -10.96 -6.13 7.29
CA SER A 91 -11.91 -5.04 7.09
C SER A 91 -11.52 -3.78 7.86
N THR A 92 -10.92 -3.90 9.05
CA THR A 92 -10.40 -2.74 9.79
C THR A 92 -9.27 -2.06 9.00
N ILE A 93 -8.29 -2.82 8.51
CA ILE A 93 -7.19 -2.28 7.69
C ILE A 93 -7.76 -1.56 6.46
N VAL A 94 -8.68 -2.20 5.74
CA VAL A 94 -9.30 -1.61 4.55
C VAL A 94 -10.03 -0.30 4.89
N ASN A 95 -10.92 -0.30 5.89
CA ASN A 95 -11.82 0.83 6.11
C ASN A 95 -11.20 2.00 6.86
N TYR A 96 -10.19 1.75 7.69
CA TYR A 96 -9.62 2.78 8.57
C TYR A 96 -8.19 3.19 8.19
N GLU A 97 -7.48 2.40 7.37
CA GLU A 97 -6.16 2.77 6.87
C GLU A 97 -6.22 3.07 5.38
N LEU A 98 -6.63 2.09 4.55
CA LEU A 98 -6.52 2.20 3.10
C LEU A 98 -7.55 3.17 2.50
N VAL A 99 -8.83 3.06 2.88
CA VAL A 99 -9.89 3.92 2.32
C VAL A 99 -9.66 5.40 2.64
N PRO A 100 -9.28 5.80 3.87
CA PRO A 100 -8.89 7.18 4.15
C PRO A 100 -7.70 7.64 3.31
N LEU A 101 -6.66 6.82 3.18
CA LEU A 101 -5.49 7.13 2.34
C LEU A 101 -5.88 7.40 0.88
N LEU A 102 -6.74 6.55 0.30
CA LEU A 102 -7.22 6.75 -1.08
C LEU A 102 -8.01 8.04 -1.27
N ARG A 103 -8.74 8.50 -0.24
CA ARG A 103 -9.45 9.79 -0.29
C ARG A 103 -8.50 10.97 -0.30
N GLU A 104 -7.32 10.82 0.30
CA GLU A 104 -6.26 11.84 0.22
C GLU A 104 -5.56 11.81 -1.13
N TYR A 105 -5.27 10.61 -1.66
CA TYR A 105 -4.60 10.44 -2.95
C TYR A 105 -5.45 10.94 -4.11
N TRP A 106 -6.73 10.57 -4.13
CA TRP A 106 -7.68 10.89 -5.20
C TRP A 106 -8.80 11.80 -4.68
N TYR A 107 -8.42 12.89 -4.03
CA TYR A 107 -9.35 13.87 -3.47
C TYR A 107 -10.34 14.40 -4.51
N ASP A 108 -9.83 14.74 -5.71
CA ASP A 108 -10.63 15.26 -6.82
C ASP A 108 -11.22 14.16 -7.73
N GLU A 109 -10.92 12.89 -7.46
CA GLU A 109 -11.37 11.73 -8.25
C GLU A 109 -12.20 10.73 -7.42
N PRO A 110 -13.38 11.12 -6.89
CA PRO A 110 -14.19 10.27 -6.02
C PRO A 110 -14.67 8.98 -6.70
N GLY A 111 -14.69 8.94 -8.05
CA GLY A 111 -14.97 7.74 -8.84
C GLY A 111 -13.93 6.64 -8.62
N LYS A 112 -12.64 6.97 -8.75
CA LYS A 112 -11.52 6.04 -8.49
C LYS A 112 -11.55 5.55 -7.04
N VAL A 113 -11.76 6.46 -6.08
CA VAL A 113 -11.87 6.10 -4.66
C VAL A 113 -12.98 5.08 -4.44
N LYS A 114 -14.17 5.30 -5.02
CA LYS A 114 -15.31 4.39 -4.87
C LYS A 114 -15.02 3.02 -5.48
N GLU A 115 -14.46 2.97 -6.67
CA GLU A 115 -14.09 1.72 -7.35
C GLU A 115 -13.12 0.89 -6.50
N TRP A 116 -11.98 1.48 -6.13
CA TRP A 116 -10.95 0.77 -5.36
C TRP A 116 -11.43 0.40 -3.97
N THR A 117 -12.22 1.25 -3.32
CA THR A 117 -12.88 0.92 -2.04
C THR A 117 -13.77 -0.32 -2.17
N GLN A 118 -14.54 -0.43 -3.26
CA GLN A 118 -15.40 -1.60 -3.49
C GLN A 118 -14.59 -2.87 -3.71
N ARG A 119 -13.51 -2.80 -4.51
CA ARG A 119 -12.62 -3.95 -4.77
C ARG A 119 -11.94 -4.43 -3.49
N LEU A 120 -11.40 -3.50 -2.69
CA LEU A 120 -10.75 -3.82 -1.41
C LEU A 120 -11.73 -4.47 -0.41
N ARG A 121 -12.95 -3.93 -0.30
CA ARG A 121 -13.98 -4.51 0.58
C ARG A 121 -14.41 -5.90 0.10
N ALA A 122 -14.55 -6.10 -1.20
CA ALA A 122 -14.90 -7.41 -1.76
C ALA A 122 -13.82 -8.46 -1.47
N ALA A 123 -12.54 -8.08 -1.42
CA ALA A 123 -11.44 -9.00 -1.12
C ALA A 123 -11.45 -9.55 0.33
N VAL A 124 -12.08 -8.84 1.25
CA VAL A 124 -12.13 -9.19 2.69
C VAL A 124 -13.53 -9.62 3.14
N SER A 125 -14.49 -9.66 2.22
CA SER A 125 -15.87 -10.10 2.47
C SER A 125 -16.00 -11.62 2.54
#